data_AF-A0A967U3I4-F1
#
_entry.id   AF-A0A967U3I4-F1
#
_cell.length_a   1.000
_cell.length_b   1.000
_cell.length_c   1.000
_cell.angle_alpha   90.00
_cell.angle_beta   90.00
_cell.angle_gamma   90.00
#
_symmetry.space_group_name_H-M   'P 1'
#
loop_
_entity.id
_entity.type
_entity.pdbx_description
1 polymer ?
#
loop_
_entity_poly.entity_id
_entity_poly.type
_entity_poly.pdbx_seq_one_letter_code
_entity_poly.pdbx_strand_id
1 'polypeptide(L)' 'GVEYSPKGGGSRIAQAGSEVLLTAGAIGSPKLMLLSGLGPAAHLRETGIEVVQEMPG' A
#
# COMPACT_ATOMS: atom_id res chain seq x y z
N GLY A 1 3.65 6.41 -7.19
CA GLY A 1 4.22 7.29 -6.14
C GLY A 1 3.86 6.74 -4.77
N VAL A 2 4.13 7.47 -3.70
CA VAL A 2 3.79 7.07 -2.32
C VAL A 2 3.15 8.24 -1.59
N GLU A 3 2.05 7.97 -0.88
CA GLU A 3 1.46 8.92 0.07
C GLU A 3 2.05 8.70 1.46
N TYR A 4 2.46 9.78 2.13
CA TYR A 4 3.06 9.72 3.47
C TYR A 4 2.73 10.96 4.30
N SER A 5 2.73 10.77 5.63
CA SER A 5 2.46 11.83 6.59
C SER A 5 3.67 12.03 7.52
N PRO A 6 4.47 13.10 7.34
CA PRO A 6 5.57 13.42 8.24
C PRO A 6 5.05 13.88 9.60
N LYS A 7 5.85 13.70 10.66
CA LYS A 7 5.49 14.11 12.01
C LYS A 7 5.16 15.61 12.06
N GLY A 8 3.97 15.95 12.53
CA GLY A 8 3.49 17.34 12.63
C GLY A 8 3.13 18.00 11.30
N GLY A 9 3.06 17.24 10.20
CA GLY A 9 2.62 17.72 8.89
C GLY A 9 1.37 16.99 8.39
N GLY A 10 0.75 17.56 7.35
CA GLY A 10 -0.35 16.90 6.62
C GLY A 10 0.15 15.85 5.62
N SER A 11 -0.80 15.14 5.01
CA SER A 11 -0.50 14.15 3.97
C SER A 11 0.22 14.77 2.77
N ARG A 12 1.18 14.04 2.20
CA ARG A 12 1.98 14.44 1.05
C ARG A 12 2.12 13.27 0.09
N ILE A 13 2.31 13.59 -1.18
CA ILE A 13 2.56 12.60 -2.24
C ILE A 13 3.98 12.80 -2.78
N ALA A 14 4.78 11.73 -2.73
CA ALA A 14 6.04 11.64 -3.47
C ALA A 14 5.78 10.90 -4.80
N GLN A 15 6.14 11.53 -5.93
CA GLN A 15 6.07 10.87 -7.24
C GLN A 15 7.30 10.00 -7.48
N ALA A 16 7.12 8.91 -8.23
CA ALA A 16 8.20 8.02 -8.65
C ALA A 16 8.24 8.01 -10.19
N GLY A 17 9.39 8.32 -10.78
CA GLY A 17 9.55 8.39 -12.24
C GLY A 17 9.74 7.03 -12.91
N SER A 18 10.01 5.98 -12.14
CA SER A 18 10.21 4.62 -12.65
C SER A 18 9.48 3.61 -11.77
N GLU A 19 10.01 3.35 -10.58
CA GLU A 19 9.55 2.25 -9.73
C GLU A 19 9.43 2.67 -8.26
N VAL A 20 8.67 1.89 -7.50
CA VAL A 20 8.55 2.00 -6.04
C VAL A 20 9.00 0.68 -5.43
N LEU A 21 10.03 0.73 -4.58
CA LEU A 21 10.54 -0.44 -3.86
C LEU A 21 10.01 -0.43 -2.42
N LEU A 22 9.34 -1.51 -2.01
CA LEU A 22 8.86 -1.67 -0.63
C LEU A 22 9.89 -2.41 0.22
N THR A 23 10.50 -1.68 1.16
CA THR A 23 11.49 -2.22 2.11
C THR A 23 11.06 -2.00 3.57
N ALA A 24 9.75 -2.06 3.86
CA ALA A 24 9.20 -1.85 5.20
C ALA A 24 9.23 -3.12 6.09
N GLY A 25 10.08 -4.09 5.74
CA GLY A 25 10.23 -5.37 6.44
C GLY A 25 9.05 -6.33 6.22
N ALA A 26 9.18 -7.53 6.79
CA ALA A 26 8.21 -8.62 6.62
C ALA A 26 6.80 -8.33 7.17
N ILE A 27 6.66 -7.27 7.99
CA ILE A 27 5.37 -6.84 8.55
C ILE A 27 4.84 -5.61 7.82
N GLY A 28 5.69 -4.59 7.62
CA GLY A 28 5.26 -3.33 7.04
C GLY A 28 4.97 -3.43 5.54
N SER A 29 5.78 -4.18 4.78
CA SER A 29 5.59 -4.32 3.34
C SER A 29 4.25 -4.97 2.97
N PRO A 30 3.86 -6.15 3.51
CA PRO A 30 2.56 -6.73 3.19
C PRO A 30 1.38 -5.85 3.65
N LYS A 31 1.52 -5.15 4.78
CA LYS A 31 0.50 -4.20 5.23
C LYS A 31 0.30 -3.06 4.22
N LEU A 32 1.38 -2.48 3.72
CA LEU A 32 1.30 -1.42 2.70
C LEU A 32 0.71 -1.92 1.38
N MET A 33 1.03 -3.15 0.97
CA MET A 33 0.43 -3.78 -0.21
C MET A 33 -1.09 -3.91 -0.05
N LEU A 34 -1.56 -4.45 1.07
CA LEU A 34 -2.99 -4.60 1.35
C LEU A 34 -3.72 -3.24 1.34
N LEU A 35 -3.16 -2.23 2.02
CA LEU A 35 -3.71 -0.87 2.02
C LEU A 35 -3.71 -0.23 0.61
N SER A 36 -2.87 -0.71 -0.29
CA SER A 36 -2.80 -0.27 -1.69
C SER A 36 -3.66 -1.13 -2.63
N GLY A 37 -4.50 -2.02 -2.09
CA GLY A 37 -5.38 -2.89 -2.89
C GLY A 37 -4.68 -4.10 -3.51
N LEU A 38 -3.51 -4.50 -3.00
CA LEU A 38 -2.73 -5.65 -3.46
C LEU A 38 -2.79 -6.77 -2.42
N GLY A 39 -3.46 -7.88 -2.75
CA GLY A 39 -3.60 -9.03 -1.84
C GLY A 39 -4.86 -9.86 -2.08
N PRO A 40 -5.29 -10.70 -1.12
CA PRO A 40 -6.45 -11.57 -1.29
C PRO A 40 -7.74 -10.78 -1.49
N ALA A 41 -8.42 -10.98 -2.63
CA ALA A 41 -9.55 -10.14 -3.01
C ALA A 41 -10.74 -10.21 -2.04
N ALA A 42 -10.98 -11.36 -1.40
CA ALA A 42 -12.03 -11.50 -0.39
C ALA A 42 -11.77 -10.59 0.82
N HIS A 43 -10.53 -10.57 1.32
CA HIS A 43 -10.14 -9.76 2.47
C HIS A 43 -10.15 -8.26 2.15
N LEU A 44 -9.67 -7.88 0.96
CA LEU A 44 -9.72 -6.48 0.51
C LEU A 44 -11.18 -5.98 0.42
N ARG A 45 -12.08 -6.76 -0.17
CA ARG A 45 -13.51 -6.42 -0.24
C ARG A 45 -14.16 -6.34 1.14
N GLU A 46 -13.85 -7.25 2.06
CA GLU A 46 -14.37 -7.24 3.43
C GLU A 46 -13.98 -5.96 4.19
N THR A 47 -12.77 -5.46 3.93
CA THR A 47 -12.24 -4.24 4.56
C THR A 47 -12.57 -2.94 3.80
N GLY A 48 -13.35 -3.04 2.71
CA GLY A 48 -13.77 -1.89 1.91
C GLY A 48 -12.66 -1.30 1.03
N ILE A 49 -11.58 -2.05 0.79
CA ILE A 49 -10.47 -1.64 -0.07
C ILE A 49 -10.73 -2.11 -1.50
N GLU A 50 -10.54 -1.21 -2.47
CA GLU A 50 -10.59 -1.55 -3.89
C GLU A 50 -9.51 -2.58 -4.25
N VAL A 51 -9.89 -3.62 -5.00
CA VAL A 51 -8.94 -4.64 -5.45
C VAL A 51 -8.22 -4.12 -6.69
N VAL A 52 -6.98 -3.68 -6.53
CA VAL A 52 -6.09 -3.32 -7.64
C VAL A 52 -5.54 -4.58 -8.29
N GLN A 53 -5.06 -5.52 -7.47
CA GLN A 53 -4.58 -6.81 -7.96
C GLN A 53 -4.79 -7.88 -6.90
N GLU A 54 -5.43 -8.98 -7.30
CA GLU A 54 -5.52 -10.17 -6.47
C GLU A 54 -4.18 -10.91 -6.47
N MET A 55 -3.63 -11.16 -5.29
CA MET A 55 -2.37 -11.88 -5.11
C MET A 55 -2.53 -12.93 -4.02
N PRO A 56 -2.23 -14.21 -4.29
CA PRO A 56 -2.09 -15.21 -3.23
C PRO A 56 -0.85 -14.87 -2.40
N GLY A 57 -0.98 -15.00 -1.07
CA GLY A 57 0.10 -14.79 -0.12
C GLY A 57 1.13 -15.90 -0.14
#